data_AF-A0AA40CFW2-F1
#
_entry.id   AF-A0AA40CFW2-F1
#
_cell.length_a   1.000
_cell.length_b   1.000
_cell.length_c   1.000
_cell.angle_alpha   90.00
_cell.angle_beta   90.00
_cell.angle_gamma   90.00
#
_symmetry.space_group_name_H-M   'P 1'
#
loop_
_entity.id
_entity.type
_entity.pdbx_description
1 polymer ?
#
loop_
_entity_poly.entity_id
_entity_poly.type
_entity_poly.pdbx_seq_one_letter_code
_entity_poly.pdbx_strand_id
1 'polypeptide(L)'
;MIKSKKESYLVVDHERRHQLLHLQRGNFLRNPDAFDHRFFNISGRDAKSMDPQQRLLLQVSYEALESSGYCSLPENEKLKDAGCYVGVGSVDYQDNVASENANAFSATGTLRAFICGRVSHFFGWTGPSITFDTACSSSAVAIHSACKALQAKECSMAVAGGVHVMTSPPLYQNLAAASFLNPNGASRAFDAKANGYCRGEGTGLVVLKPLARALADGDSVLGVIAGSAVNQGSNCSPITVPDAGSQVKLFRQALSAGGIYPMDVSFVEAHGTGK
;
A
#
# COMPACT_ATOMS: atom_id res chain seq x y z
N MET A 1 32.82 -2.66 -48.07
CA MET A 1 32.99 -2.17 -46.68
C MET A 1 31.66 -2.26 -45.95
N ILE A 2 31.74 -2.40 -44.63
CA ILE A 2 30.73 -2.89 -43.69
C ILE A 2 29.65 -1.83 -43.36
N LYS A 3 28.37 -2.28 -43.35
CA LYS A 3 27.17 -1.92 -42.54
C LYS A 3 27.00 -0.53 -41.87
N SER A 4 25.73 -0.04 -41.95
CA SER A 4 24.81 0.40 -40.86
C SER A 4 25.26 1.54 -39.91
N LYS A 5 24.46 2.53 -39.48
CA LYS A 5 23.04 2.57 -39.08
C LYS A 5 22.46 3.99 -39.31
N LYS A 6 21.19 4.06 -39.72
CA LYS A 6 20.29 5.17 -39.38
C LYS A 6 19.75 4.88 -37.99
N GLU A 7 20.06 5.72 -37.00
CA GLU A 7 19.36 5.72 -35.71
C GLU A 7 18.31 6.83 -35.69
N SER A 8 17.11 6.37 -35.38
CA SER A 8 15.82 7.03 -35.26
C SER A 8 15.75 7.91 -34.02
N TYR A 9 15.39 9.18 -34.18
CA TYR A 9 14.79 9.96 -33.10
C TYR A 9 13.29 10.03 -33.35
N LEU A 10 12.54 9.35 -32.49
CA LEU A 10 11.10 9.51 -32.33
C LEU A 10 10.82 10.98 -31.99
N VAL A 11 10.26 11.71 -32.94
CA VAL A 11 9.62 13.00 -32.65
C VAL A 11 8.41 12.66 -31.78
N VAL A 12 8.50 12.98 -30.49
CA VAL A 12 7.36 12.89 -29.57
C VAL A 12 6.42 14.03 -29.96
N ASP A 13 5.38 13.65 -30.69
CA ASP A 13 4.29 14.50 -31.14
C ASP A 13 3.75 15.39 -30.01
N HIS A 14 3.91 16.70 -30.18
CA HIS A 14 3.49 17.72 -29.21
C HIS A 14 1.97 17.78 -29.04
N GLU A 15 1.17 17.27 -30.00
CA GLU A 15 -0.28 17.18 -29.86
C GLU A 15 -0.72 16.15 -28.80
N ARG A 16 0.06 15.07 -28.63
CA ARG A 16 -0.21 14.04 -27.61
C ARG A 16 -0.12 14.58 -26.18
N ARG A 17 0.68 15.63 -25.98
CA ARG A 17 0.87 16.31 -24.67
C ARG A 17 -0.37 17.08 -24.23
N HIS A 18 -1.12 17.66 -25.18
CA HIS A 18 -2.38 18.36 -24.89
C HIS A 18 -3.54 17.39 -24.62
N GLN A 19 -3.56 16.20 -25.25
CA GLN A 19 -4.55 15.16 -24.92
C GLN A 19 -4.35 14.55 -23.52
N LEU A 20 -3.11 14.45 -23.02
CA LEU A 20 -2.81 13.88 -21.70
C LEU A 20 -3.26 14.76 -20.52
N LEU A 21 -3.55 16.05 -20.75
CA LEU A 21 -4.07 16.98 -19.74
C LEU A 21 -5.58 16.84 -19.50
N HIS A 22 -6.32 16.09 -20.34
CA HIS A 22 -7.75 15.84 -20.14
C HIS A 22 -8.07 14.77 -19.09
N LEU A 23 -7.05 14.14 -18.50
CA LEU A 23 -7.20 13.07 -17.51
C LEU A 23 -7.26 13.59 -16.06
N GLN A 24 -8.02 14.65 -15.80
CA GLN A 24 -8.20 15.20 -14.44
C GLN A 24 -9.23 14.43 -13.62
N ARG A 25 -9.15 13.09 -13.55
CA ARG A 25 -10.10 12.30 -12.76
C ARG A 25 -9.39 11.26 -11.92
N GLY A 26 -9.59 11.36 -10.62
CA GLY A 26 -9.05 10.45 -9.61
C GLY A 26 -9.88 10.57 -8.34
N ASN A 27 -9.68 9.65 -7.42
CA ASN A 27 -10.31 9.67 -6.10
C ASN A 27 -9.28 10.17 -5.10
N PHE A 28 -9.35 11.44 -4.71
CA PHE A 28 -8.34 12.08 -3.87
C PHE A 28 -8.84 12.22 -2.44
N LEU A 29 -7.94 12.05 -1.48
CA LEU A 29 -8.23 12.34 -0.08
C LEU A 29 -8.45 13.85 0.08
N ARG A 30 -9.37 14.22 0.96
CA ARG A 30 -9.54 15.61 1.36
C ARG A 30 -8.46 15.96 2.37
N ASN A 31 -7.65 16.97 2.07
CA ASN A 31 -6.57 17.49 2.93
C ASN A 31 -5.53 16.41 3.34
N PRO A 32 -4.85 15.74 2.39
CA PRO A 32 -3.86 14.70 2.69
C PRO A 32 -2.63 15.23 3.46
N ASP A 33 -2.47 16.55 3.51
CA ASP A 33 -1.40 17.26 4.20
C ASP A 33 -1.72 17.60 5.67
N ALA A 34 -2.98 17.45 6.10
CA ALA A 34 -3.39 17.72 7.48
C ALA A 34 -2.74 16.72 8.47
N PHE A 35 -2.06 17.26 9.50
CA PHE A 35 -1.34 16.45 10.48
C PHE A 35 -1.11 17.20 11.80
N ASP A 36 -1.52 16.61 12.92
CA ASP A 36 -1.20 17.13 14.26
C ASP A 36 0.22 16.71 14.66
N HIS A 37 1.20 17.46 14.16
CA HIS A 37 2.61 17.16 14.44
C HIS A 37 2.96 17.25 15.93
N ARG A 38 2.21 18.01 16.75
CA ARG A 38 2.51 18.16 18.18
C ARG A 38 2.08 16.93 18.95
N PHE A 39 0.93 16.36 18.62
CA PHE A 39 0.46 15.09 19.17
C PHE A 39 1.51 13.98 18.98
N PHE A 40 2.12 13.91 17.80
CA PHE A 40 3.13 12.90 17.47
C PHE A 40 4.56 13.25 17.94
N ASN A 41 4.76 14.33 18.71
CA ASN A 41 6.07 14.82 19.14
C ASN A 41 7.04 15.12 17.98
N ILE A 42 6.52 15.60 16.85
CA ILE A 42 7.28 15.93 15.64
C ILE A 42 7.39 17.44 15.51
N SER A 43 8.61 17.93 15.22
CA SER A 43 8.81 19.36 14.98
C SER A 43 8.13 19.81 13.69
N GLY A 44 7.66 21.06 13.62
CA GLY A 44 7.04 21.58 12.40
C GLY A 44 7.96 21.54 11.16
N ARG A 45 9.28 21.62 11.37
CA ARG A 45 10.28 21.52 10.29
C ARG A 45 10.39 20.09 9.76
N ASP A 46 10.34 19.08 10.63
CA ASP A 46 10.31 17.67 10.22
C ASP A 46 8.99 17.35 9.50
N ALA A 47 7.85 17.76 10.10
CA ALA A 47 6.52 17.52 9.54
C ALA A 47 6.33 18.08 8.12
N LYS A 48 6.94 19.24 7.79
CA LYS A 48 6.91 19.80 6.43
C LYS A 48 7.63 18.90 5.41
N SER A 49 8.74 18.29 5.82
CA SER A 49 9.55 17.39 4.97
C SER A 49 8.96 15.98 4.88
N MET A 50 8.01 15.61 5.75
CA MET A 50 7.39 14.29 5.75
C MET A 50 6.42 14.10 4.59
N ASP A 51 6.56 12.98 3.87
CA ASP A 51 5.58 12.47 2.94
C ASP A 51 4.20 12.37 3.64
N PRO A 52 3.12 12.93 3.04
CA PRO A 52 1.75 12.73 3.49
C PRO A 52 1.42 11.28 3.87
N GLN A 53 2.00 10.31 3.17
CA GLN A 53 1.82 8.88 3.47
C GLN A 53 2.32 8.53 4.88
N GLN A 54 3.46 9.08 5.33
CA GLN A 54 3.97 8.86 6.68
C GLN A 54 3.05 9.50 7.74
N ARG A 55 2.54 10.70 7.46
CA ARG A 55 1.66 11.46 8.35
C ARG A 55 0.29 10.79 8.53
N LEU A 56 -0.32 10.35 7.43
CA LEU A 56 -1.58 9.61 7.45
C LEU A 56 -1.42 8.27 8.15
N LEU A 57 -0.31 7.56 7.92
CA LEU A 57 -0.08 6.27 8.54
C LEU A 57 0.04 6.39 10.06
N LEU A 58 0.70 7.42 10.59
CA LEU A 58 0.75 7.67 12.04
C LEU A 58 -0.65 7.88 12.64
N GLN A 59 -1.48 8.71 12.00
CA GLN A 59 -2.86 8.97 12.42
C GLN A 59 -3.69 7.69 12.41
N VAL A 60 -3.70 6.96 11.29
CA VAL A 60 -4.51 5.75 11.15
C VAL A 60 -3.97 4.58 11.97
N SER A 61 -2.67 4.54 12.27
CA SER A 61 -2.13 3.57 13.22
C SER A 61 -2.65 3.83 14.63
N TYR A 62 -2.70 5.11 15.04
CA TYR A 62 -3.28 5.49 16.32
C TYR A 62 -4.77 5.13 16.41
N GLU A 63 -5.57 5.52 15.40
CA GLU A 63 -7.00 5.23 15.32
C GLU A 63 -7.29 3.71 15.32
N ALA A 64 -6.46 2.91 14.64
CA ALA A 64 -6.59 1.45 14.62
C ALA A 64 -6.30 0.83 16.00
N LEU A 65 -5.30 1.34 16.72
CA LEU A 65 -5.00 0.90 18.10
C LEU A 65 -6.10 1.33 19.07
N GLU A 66 -6.62 2.55 18.91
CA GLU A 66 -7.76 3.05 19.70
C GLU A 66 -8.99 2.16 19.49
N SER A 67 -9.33 1.90 18.22
CA SER A 67 -10.47 1.08 17.84
C SER A 67 -10.35 -0.38 18.30
N SER A 68 -9.12 -0.87 18.50
CA SER A 68 -8.86 -2.22 19.02
C SER A 68 -8.71 -2.28 20.55
N GLY A 69 -8.77 -1.14 21.25
CA GLY A 69 -8.67 -1.07 22.70
C GLY A 69 -7.23 -1.06 23.25
N TYR A 70 -6.23 -0.84 22.39
CA TYR A 70 -4.80 -0.89 22.74
C TYR A 70 -4.15 0.50 22.93
N CYS A 71 -4.93 1.55 23.18
CA CYS A 71 -4.48 2.95 23.17
C CYS A 71 -3.65 3.44 24.39
N SER A 72 -3.24 2.56 25.32
CA SER A 72 -2.46 2.98 26.50
C SER A 72 -0.99 3.23 26.17
N LEU A 73 -0.68 4.42 25.65
CA LEU A 73 0.68 4.98 25.70
C LEU A 73 1.00 5.45 27.13
N PRO A 74 2.24 5.31 27.64
CA PRO A 74 3.45 4.86 26.93
C PRO A 74 3.87 3.42 27.23
N GLU A 75 3.24 2.72 28.17
CA GLU A 75 3.73 1.42 28.70
C GLU A 75 2.70 0.30 28.55
N ASN A 76 2.14 0.12 27.35
CA ASN A 76 1.47 -1.14 27.07
C ASN A 76 2.52 -2.20 26.71
N GLU A 77 3.04 -2.90 27.72
CA GLU A 77 4.00 -4.01 27.53
C GLU A 77 3.50 -5.05 26.50
N LYS A 78 2.18 -5.18 26.28
CA LYS A 78 1.62 -6.06 25.25
C LYS A 78 1.90 -5.61 23.81
N LEU A 79 2.23 -4.33 23.60
CA LEU A 79 2.56 -3.77 22.28
C LEU A 79 4.07 -3.67 22.04
N LYS A 80 4.90 -4.00 23.03
CA LYS A 80 6.34 -3.77 22.96
C LYS A 80 6.97 -4.48 21.78
N ASP A 81 6.59 -5.73 21.53
CA ASP A 81 7.08 -6.52 20.41
C ASP A 81 6.15 -6.46 19.18
N ALA A 82 5.23 -5.49 19.11
CA ALA A 82 4.34 -5.35 17.96
C ALA A 82 5.11 -5.10 16.66
N GLY A 83 4.70 -5.75 15.58
CA GLY A 83 5.25 -5.52 14.24
C GLY A 83 4.45 -4.49 13.43
N CYS A 84 5.09 -3.86 12.46
CA CYS A 84 4.49 -2.90 11.53
C CYS A 84 4.78 -3.32 10.08
N TYR A 85 3.74 -3.60 9.29
CA TYR A 85 3.85 -4.14 7.93
C TYR A 85 2.99 -3.32 6.98
N VAL A 86 3.59 -2.48 6.14
CA VAL A 86 2.82 -1.55 5.30
C VAL A 86 3.23 -1.65 3.83
N GLY A 87 2.24 -1.86 2.97
CA GLY A 87 2.40 -1.73 1.53
C GLY A 87 2.29 -0.27 1.07
N VAL A 88 3.20 0.17 0.18
CA VAL A 88 3.26 1.55 -0.28
C VAL A 88 3.37 1.60 -1.80
N GLY A 89 2.51 2.38 -2.45
CA GLY A 89 2.36 2.38 -3.91
C GLY A 89 3.10 3.49 -4.67
N SER A 90 3.59 4.54 -4.01
CA SER A 90 4.23 5.70 -4.65
C SER A 90 5.35 6.30 -3.79
N VAL A 91 6.29 6.99 -4.44
CA VAL A 91 7.38 7.77 -3.80
C VAL A 91 7.44 9.20 -4.34
N ASP A 92 6.31 9.66 -4.84
CA ASP A 92 6.17 10.86 -5.65
C ASP A 92 6.51 12.13 -4.85
N TYR A 93 6.46 12.07 -3.51
CA TYR A 93 6.79 13.22 -2.65
C TYR A 93 8.29 13.52 -2.60
N GLN A 94 9.14 12.57 -3.01
CA GLN A 94 10.58 12.80 -3.11
C GLN A 94 10.90 13.94 -4.09
N ASP A 95 10.16 14.07 -5.19
CA ASP A 95 10.32 15.15 -6.16
C ASP A 95 10.00 16.51 -5.53
N ASN A 96 8.96 16.57 -4.69
CA ASN A 96 8.56 17.80 -4.00
C ASN A 96 9.65 18.24 -3.00
N VAL A 97 10.19 17.31 -2.21
CA VAL A 97 11.27 17.60 -1.26
C VAL A 97 12.56 17.97 -2.00
N ALA A 98 12.86 17.33 -3.13
CA ALA A 98 14.05 17.63 -3.94
C ALA A 98 13.98 18.99 -4.64
N SER A 99 12.79 19.60 -4.76
CA SER A 99 12.62 20.95 -5.30
C SER A 99 13.02 22.07 -4.32
N GLU A 100 13.17 21.74 -3.03
CA GLU A 100 13.68 22.64 -2.00
C GLU A 100 15.17 22.33 -1.67
N ASN A 101 15.82 23.23 -0.93
CA ASN A 101 17.16 22.96 -0.42
C ASN A 101 17.12 21.78 0.57
N ALA A 102 18.05 20.84 0.40
CA ALA A 102 18.19 19.70 1.29
C ALA A 102 18.35 20.17 2.75
N ASN A 103 17.66 19.49 3.66
CA ASN A 103 17.73 19.73 5.09
C ASN A 103 17.83 18.40 5.85
N ALA A 104 18.02 18.48 7.17
CA ALA A 104 18.21 17.30 8.04
C ALA A 104 17.07 16.27 7.99
N PHE A 105 15.87 16.67 7.55
CA PHE A 105 14.67 15.83 7.49
C PHE A 105 14.32 15.37 6.08
N SER A 106 15.03 15.84 5.04
CA SER A 106 14.70 15.50 3.64
C SER A 106 14.73 13.98 3.40
N ALA A 107 15.72 13.28 3.96
CA ALA A 107 15.86 11.84 3.82
C ALA A 107 14.82 11.07 4.66
N THR A 108 14.68 11.41 5.95
CA THR A 108 13.75 10.73 6.86
C THR A 108 12.29 10.99 6.52
N GLY A 109 12.00 12.09 5.81
CA GLY A 109 10.67 12.44 5.34
C GLY A 109 10.23 11.71 4.08
N THR A 110 11.14 11.11 3.30
CA THR A 110 10.81 10.55 1.97
C THR A 110 11.22 9.09 1.77
N LEU A 111 12.26 8.61 2.47
CA LEU A 111 12.69 7.22 2.37
C LEU A 111 11.59 6.27 2.87
N ARG A 112 11.27 5.27 2.04
CA ARG A 112 10.21 4.27 2.32
C ARG A 112 10.38 3.57 3.67
N ALA A 113 11.61 3.29 4.10
CA ALA A 113 11.88 2.65 5.38
C ALA A 113 11.31 3.42 6.58
N PHE A 114 11.21 4.75 6.49
CA PHE A 114 10.64 5.59 7.55
C PHE A 114 9.12 5.57 7.60
N ILE A 115 8.43 4.97 6.62
CA ILE A 115 6.97 4.79 6.64
C ILE A 115 6.57 3.91 7.81
N CYS A 116 7.07 2.67 7.88
CA CYS A 116 6.85 1.81 9.05
C CYS A 116 7.70 2.24 10.24
N GLY A 117 8.95 2.67 9.99
CA GLY A 117 9.90 3.01 11.04
C GLY A 117 9.42 4.11 11.97
N ARG A 118 8.73 5.15 11.46
CA ARG A 118 8.17 6.22 12.30
C ARG A 118 7.01 5.75 13.16
N VAL A 119 6.17 4.84 12.65
CA VAL A 119 5.09 4.23 13.43
C VAL A 119 5.69 3.44 14.60
N SER A 120 6.61 2.52 14.30
CA SER A 120 7.30 1.74 15.34
C SER A 120 8.03 2.64 16.34
N HIS A 121 8.69 3.70 15.87
CA HIS A 121 9.38 4.65 16.74
C HIS A 121 8.43 5.40 17.67
N PHE A 122 7.31 5.92 17.15
CA PHE A 122 6.34 6.68 17.95
C PHE A 122 5.70 5.82 19.06
N PHE A 123 5.35 4.57 18.75
CA PHE A 123 4.75 3.65 19.73
C PHE A 123 5.77 2.85 20.56
N GLY A 124 7.07 3.02 20.32
CA GLY A 124 8.12 2.28 21.03
C GLY A 124 8.17 0.78 20.72
N TRP A 125 7.72 0.38 19.54
CA TRP A 125 7.69 -1.03 19.11
C TRP A 125 9.08 -1.54 18.71
N THR A 126 9.38 -2.77 19.14
CA THR A 126 10.63 -3.48 18.85
C THR A 126 10.44 -4.70 17.95
N GLY A 127 9.20 -4.97 17.51
CA GLY A 127 8.93 -6.02 16.51
C GLY A 127 9.37 -5.63 15.10
N PRO A 128 9.21 -6.53 14.10
CA PRO A 128 9.63 -6.25 12.74
C PRO A 128 8.88 -5.05 12.15
N SER A 129 9.61 -4.17 11.46
CA SER A 129 9.05 -2.95 10.84
C SER A 129 9.44 -2.92 9.36
N ILE A 130 8.51 -3.29 8.47
CA ILE A 130 8.81 -3.65 7.09
C ILE A 130 7.84 -2.96 6.12
N THR A 131 8.41 -2.24 5.16
CA THR A 131 7.67 -1.60 4.07
C THR A 131 7.75 -2.45 2.81
N PHE A 132 6.61 -2.69 2.15
CA PHE A 132 6.49 -3.55 0.97
C PHE A 132 6.15 -2.72 -0.27
N ASP A 133 6.74 -3.10 -1.41
CA ASP A 133 6.35 -2.65 -2.73
C ASP A 133 6.26 -3.86 -3.67
N THR A 134 5.03 -4.32 -3.87
CA THR A 134 4.66 -5.31 -4.90
C THR A 134 3.59 -4.71 -5.82
N ALA A 135 3.67 -3.39 -6.06
CA ALA A 135 2.64 -2.62 -6.76
C ALA A 135 1.24 -2.79 -6.14
N CYS A 136 0.24 -3.22 -6.93
CA CYS A 136 -1.17 -3.25 -6.52
C CYS A 136 -1.47 -4.27 -5.39
N SER A 137 -0.59 -5.25 -5.16
CA SER A 137 -0.77 -6.25 -4.09
C SER A 137 -0.08 -5.89 -2.77
N SER A 138 0.58 -4.74 -2.68
CA SER A 138 1.48 -4.41 -1.56
C SER A 138 0.84 -4.55 -0.18
N SER A 139 -0.40 -4.08 0.00
CA SER A 139 -1.11 -4.19 1.28
C SER A 139 -1.47 -5.63 1.63
N ALA A 140 -1.93 -6.42 0.66
CA ALA A 140 -2.24 -7.83 0.85
C ALA A 140 -0.98 -8.65 1.19
N VAL A 141 0.15 -8.36 0.54
CA VAL A 141 1.44 -8.98 0.85
C VAL A 141 1.92 -8.58 2.24
N ALA A 142 1.76 -7.31 2.64
CA ALA A 142 2.10 -6.84 3.98
C ALA A 142 1.27 -7.57 5.06
N ILE A 143 -0.04 -7.74 4.85
CA ILE A 143 -0.93 -8.52 5.73
C ILE A 143 -0.53 -10.00 5.77
N HIS A 144 -0.18 -10.59 4.62
CA HIS A 144 0.32 -11.96 4.57
C HIS A 144 1.60 -12.13 5.40
N SER A 145 2.58 -11.23 5.23
CA SER A 145 3.83 -11.24 5.99
C SER A 145 3.59 -11.04 7.48
N ALA A 146 2.69 -10.15 7.88
CA ALA A 146 2.29 -10.00 9.28
C ALA A 146 1.69 -11.28 9.86
N CYS A 147 0.81 -11.97 9.12
CA CYS A 147 0.26 -13.27 9.54
C CYS A 147 1.37 -14.31 9.73
N LYS A 148 2.37 -14.34 8.84
CA LYS A 148 3.51 -15.26 8.93
C LYS A 148 4.40 -14.96 10.14
N ALA A 149 4.68 -13.69 10.42
CA ALA A 149 5.45 -13.29 11.59
C ALA A 149 4.73 -13.66 12.90
N LEU A 150 3.42 -13.43 13.00
CA LEU A 150 2.61 -13.84 14.15
C LEU A 150 2.61 -15.37 14.35
N GLN A 151 2.50 -16.14 13.27
CA GLN A 151 2.58 -17.61 13.31
C GLN A 151 3.96 -18.11 13.74
N ALA A 152 5.02 -17.43 13.27
CA ALA A 152 6.41 -17.70 13.64
C ALA A 152 6.79 -17.16 15.03
N LYS A 153 5.88 -16.43 15.70
CA LYS A 153 6.10 -15.76 16.99
C LYS A 153 7.24 -14.73 16.95
N GLU A 154 7.45 -14.10 15.81
CA GLU A 154 8.39 -12.97 15.66
C GLU A 154 7.83 -11.67 16.26
N CYS A 155 6.51 -11.61 16.43
CA CYS A 155 5.80 -10.57 17.17
C CYS A 155 4.53 -11.15 17.81
N SER A 156 4.04 -10.53 18.89
CA SER A 156 2.79 -10.92 19.55
C SER A 156 1.53 -10.27 18.94
N MET A 157 1.73 -9.13 18.28
CA MET A 157 0.72 -8.33 17.58
C MET A 157 1.35 -7.72 16.32
N ALA A 158 0.53 -7.39 15.33
CA ALA A 158 0.99 -6.66 14.16
C ALA A 158 -0.04 -5.63 13.69
N VAL A 159 0.42 -4.44 13.31
CA VAL A 159 -0.36 -3.51 12.51
C VAL A 159 0.04 -3.70 11.05
N ALA A 160 -0.94 -3.99 10.19
CA ALA A 160 -0.69 -4.31 8.80
C ALA A 160 -1.69 -3.66 7.85
N GLY A 161 -1.24 -3.29 6.64
CA GLY A 161 -2.12 -2.73 5.62
C GLY A 161 -1.37 -1.96 4.55
N GLY A 162 -1.88 -0.80 4.14
CA GLY A 162 -1.22 -0.01 3.10
C GLY A 162 -1.63 1.45 3.06
N VAL A 163 -0.81 2.25 2.39
CA VAL A 163 -1.04 3.67 2.15
C VAL A 163 -0.67 4.04 0.72
N HIS A 164 -1.47 4.94 0.13
CA HIS A 164 -1.20 5.51 -1.18
C HIS A 164 -1.72 6.95 -1.25
N VAL A 165 -0.81 7.87 -1.57
CA VAL A 165 -1.12 9.29 -1.87
C VAL A 165 -0.37 9.70 -3.13
N MET A 166 -1.03 10.47 -4.00
CA MET A 166 -0.49 10.98 -5.24
C MET A 166 -0.09 12.45 -5.06
N THR A 167 1.21 12.72 -5.03
CA THR A 167 1.75 14.07 -4.78
C THR A 167 2.39 14.69 -6.00
N SER A 168 2.55 13.95 -7.10
CA SER A 168 3.06 14.45 -8.38
C SER A 168 2.42 13.76 -9.60
N PRO A 169 2.34 14.44 -10.77
CA PRO A 169 1.68 13.90 -11.96
C PRO A 169 2.43 12.84 -12.80
N PRO A 170 3.78 12.69 -12.80
CA PRO A 170 4.46 11.83 -13.77
C PRO A 170 4.00 10.36 -13.80
N LEU A 171 3.83 9.71 -12.65
CA LEU A 171 3.38 8.32 -12.60
C LEU A 171 1.97 8.17 -13.18
N TYR A 172 1.09 9.13 -12.90
CA TYR A 172 -0.26 9.17 -13.48
C TYR A 172 -0.20 9.25 -15.01
N GLN A 173 0.65 10.14 -15.54
CA GLN A 173 0.84 10.32 -16.99
C GLN A 173 1.40 9.06 -17.66
N ASN A 174 2.36 8.40 -17.02
CA ASN A 174 2.96 7.16 -17.51
C ASN A 174 1.92 6.03 -17.59
N LEU A 175 1.09 5.88 -16.55
CA LEU A 175 0.02 4.88 -16.51
C LEU A 175 -1.06 5.16 -17.57
N ALA A 176 -1.39 6.44 -17.79
CA ALA A 176 -2.28 6.85 -18.86
C ALA A 176 -1.72 6.53 -20.25
N ALA A 177 -0.45 6.87 -20.50
CA ALA A 177 0.23 6.57 -21.77
C ALA A 177 0.32 5.07 -22.04
N ALA A 178 0.47 4.26 -20.98
CA ALA A 178 0.45 2.79 -21.04
C ALA A 178 -0.97 2.19 -21.08
N SER A 179 -2.02 3.01 -21.22
CA SER A 179 -3.41 2.57 -21.30
C SER A 179 -3.86 1.74 -20.10
N PHE A 180 -3.36 2.05 -18.90
CA PHE A 180 -3.85 1.47 -17.65
C PHE A 180 -5.11 2.16 -17.14
N LEU A 181 -5.25 3.46 -17.42
CA LEU A 181 -6.28 4.31 -16.83
C LEU A 181 -7.49 4.45 -17.74
N ASN A 182 -8.68 4.45 -17.14
CA ASN A 182 -9.91 4.82 -17.83
C ASN A 182 -9.92 6.34 -18.10
N PRO A 183 -10.07 6.80 -19.35
CA PRO A 183 -10.14 8.23 -19.66
C PRO A 183 -11.30 8.97 -18.97
N ASN A 184 -12.38 8.25 -18.64
CA ASN A 184 -13.55 8.79 -17.97
C ASN A 184 -13.43 8.77 -16.43
N GLY A 185 -12.34 8.25 -15.87
CA GLY A 185 -12.09 8.25 -14.43
C GLY A 185 -12.99 7.31 -13.61
N ALA A 186 -13.47 6.22 -14.20
CA ALA A 186 -14.25 5.20 -13.49
C ALA A 186 -13.60 3.82 -13.60
N SER A 187 -13.58 3.06 -12.52
CA SER A 187 -13.27 1.62 -12.56
C SER A 187 -14.57 0.85 -12.78
N ARG A 188 -14.76 0.28 -13.96
CA ARG A 188 -16.00 -0.45 -14.33
C ARG A 188 -15.75 -1.95 -14.30
N ALA A 189 -15.54 -2.50 -13.12
CA ALA A 189 -15.29 -3.94 -12.96
C ALA A 189 -16.44 -4.75 -13.58
N PHE A 190 -16.11 -5.73 -14.42
CA PHE A 190 -17.06 -6.67 -15.03
C PHE A 190 -18.07 -6.05 -16.01
N ASP A 191 -17.94 -4.78 -16.38
CA ASP A 191 -18.79 -4.11 -17.36
C ASP A 191 -18.28 -4.36 -18.80
N ALA A 192 -19.17 -4.55 -19.77
CA ALA A 192 -18.79 -4.75 -21.17
C ALA A 192 -18.05 -3.54 -21.79
N LYS A 193 -18.15 -2.35 -21.18
CA LYS A 193 -17.49 -1.11 -21.57
C LYS A 193 -16.31 -0.78 -20.65
N ALA A 194 -15.79 -1.76 -19.92
CA ALA A 194 -14.57 -1.62 -19.12
C ALA A 194 -13.36 -1.28 -20.01
N ASN A 195 -12.58 -0.28 -19.62
CA ASN A 195 -11.49 0.26 -20.46
C ASN A 195 -10.36 0.89 -19.61
N GLY A 196 -10.06 0.30 -18.45
CA GLY A 196 -9.04 0.75 -17.50
C GLY A 196 -9.61 1.05 -16.12
N TYR A 197 -8.71 1.33 -15.18
CA TYR A 197 -9.08 1.71 -13.80
C TYR A 197 -8.95 3.22 -13.56
N CYS A 198 -9.58 3.71 -12.50
CA CYS A 198 -9.36 5.05 -11.97
C CYS A 198 -8.43 4.99 -10.75
N ARG A 199 -7.43 5.88 -10.69
CA ARG A 199 -6.54 5.95 -9.52
C ARG A 199 -7.29 6.50 -8.31
N GLY A 200 -6.91 6.05 -7.13
CA GLY A 200 -7.45 6.52 -5.87
C GLY A 200 -6.38 6.59 -4.79
N GLU A 201 -6.59 7.47 -3.82
CA GLU A 201 -5.77 7.62 -2.63
C GLU A 201 -6.47 6.98 -1.44
N GLY A 202 -5.70 6.54 -0.46
CA GLY A 202 -6.24 5.94 0.74
C GLY A 202 -5.18 5.37 1.64
N THR A 203 -5.56 5.16 2.90
CA THR A 203 -4.79 4.40 3.87
C THR A 203 -5.76 3.49 4.61
N GLY A 204 -5.30 2.29 4.95
CA GLY A 204 -6.09 1.31 5.67
C GLY A 204 -5.19 0.36 6.41
N LEU A 205 -5.49 0.14 7.69
CA LEU A 205 -4.74 -0.72 8.59
C LEU A 205 -5.67 -1.64 9.35
N VAL A 206 -5.16 -2.83 9.65
CA VAL A 206 -5.76 -3.81 10.56
C VAL A 206 -4.80 -4.13 11.69
N VAL A 207 -5.34 -4.32 12.89
CA VAL A 207 -4.59 -4.84 14.04
C VAL A 207 -4.80 -6.34 14.12
N LEU A 208 -3.70 -7.09 14.07
CA LEU A 208 -3.68 -8.54 13.95
C LEU A 208 -3.05 -9.18 15.18
N LYS A 209 -3.63 -10.30 15.60
CA LYS A 209 -3.20 -11.08 16.75
C LYS A 209 -3.60 -12.54 16.56
N PRO A 210 -2.87 -13.52 17.13
CA PRO A 210 -3.34 -14.90 17.12
C PRO A 210 -4.70 -15.01 17.80
N LEU A 211 -5.67 -15.65 17.15
CA LEU A 211 -7.06 -15.71 17.62
C LEU A 211 -7.18 -16.19 19.07
N ALA A 212 -6.45 -17.24 19.44
CA ALA A 212 -6.44 -17.76 20.80
C ALA A 212 -6.01 -16.70 21.84
N ARG A 213 -5.06 -15.82 21.47
CA ARG A 213 -4.61 -14.74 22.34
C ARG A 213 -5.59 -13.57 22.35
N ALA A 214 -6.21 -13.26 21.22
CA ALA A 214 -7.26 -12.25 21.16
C ALA A 214 -8.43 -12.60 22.09
N LEU A 215 -8.88 -13.86 22.05
CA LEU A 215 -9.91 -14.38 22.94
C LEU A 215 -9.49 -14.39 24.42
N ALA A 216 -8.25 -14.80 24.72
CA ALA A 216 -7.73 -14.81 26.09
C ALA A 216 -7.62 -13.40 26.69
N ASP A 217 -7.31 -12.40 25.87
CA ASP A 217 -7.20 -11.01 26.30
C ASP A 217 -8.55 -10.27 26.30
N GLY A 218 -9.64 -10.91 25.84
CA GLY A 218 -10.97 -10.32 25.77
C GLY A 218 -11.15 -9.30 24.64
N ASP A 219 -10.33 -9.40 23.59
CA ASP A 219 -10.37 -8.46 22.46
C ASP A 219 -11.65 -8.66 21.62
N SER A 220 -12.17 -7.57 21.05
CA SER A 220 -13.25 -7.64 20.06
C SER A 220 -12.71 -8.13 18.72
N VAL A 221 -13.14 -9.32 18.29
CA VAL A 221 -12.69 -9.93 17.02
C VAL A 221 -13.66 -9.57 15.90
N LEU A 222 -13.21 -8.68 14.99
CA LEU A 222 -13.99 -8.26 13.82
C LEU A 222 -14.04 -9.31 12.70
N GLY A 223 -13.04 -10.20 12.64
CA GLY A 223 -12.92 -11.25 11.64
C GLY A 223 -11.66 -12.08 11.83
N VAL A 224 -11.56 -13.19 11.08
CA VAL A 224 -10.42 -14.10 11.15
C VAL A 224 -9.83 -14.29 9.75
N ILE A 225 -8.52 -14.06 9.63
CA ILE A 225 -7.76 -14.42 8.43
C ILE A 225 -7.42 -15.90 8.54
N ALA A 226 -8.27 -16.75 7.96
CA ALA A 226 -8.09 -18.20 8.02
C ALA A 226 -6.86 -18.68 7.22
N GLY A 227 -6.61 -18.08 6.06
CA GLY A 227 -5.49 -18.44 5.19
C GLY A 227 -5.16 -17.33 4.20
N SER A 228 -3.90 -17.28 3.79
CA SER A 228 -3.40 -16.37 2.76
C SER A 228 -2.25 -17.00 2.00
N ALA A 229 -2.04 -16.56 0.75
CA ALA A 229 -0.97 -17.03 -0.11
C ALA A 229 -0.45 -15.88 -0.97
N VAL A 230 0.80 -16.00 -1.41
CA VAL A 230 1.45 -15.11 -2.37
C VAL A 230 2.15 -15.98 -3.41
N ASN A 231 1.99 -15.65 -4.69
CA ASN A 231 2.71 -16.30 -5.78
C ASN A 231 3.03 -15.28 -6.88
N GLN A 232 3.59 -15.76 -8.00
CA GLN A 232 3.89 -14.94 -9.16
C GLN A 232 3.20 -15.49 -10.41
N GLY A 233 2.91 -14.59 -11.35
CA GLY A 233 2.50 -14.97 -12.70
C GLY A 233 3.56 -15.82 -13.36
N SER A 234 3.14 -16.75 -14.22
CA SER A 234 4.07 -17.42 -15.12
C SER A 234 4.73 -16.41 -16.09
N ASN A 235 5.77 -16.84 -16.81
CA ASN A 235 6.48 -15.98 -17.75
C ASN A 235 5.61 -15.66 -18.98
N CYS A 236 4.67 -14.72 -18.81
CA CYS A 236 3.81 -14.18 -19.84
C CYS A 236 4.45 -12.93 -20.45
N SER A 237 4.30 -12.76 -21.77
CA SER A 237 4.69 -11.54 -22.47
C SER A 237 3.45 -10.83 -23.02
N PRO A 238 3.26 -9.52 -22.76
CA PRO A 238 4.05 -8.62 -21.89
C PRO A 238 3.96 -8.95 -20.38
N ILE A 239 4.95 -8.50 -19.59
CA ILE A 239 5.03 -8.67 -18.12
C ILE A 239 3.80 -8.11 -17.36
N THR A 240 3.02 -7.24 -18.00
CA THR A 240 1.85 -6.59 -17.44
C THR A 240 0.55 -7.37 -17.64
N VAL A 241 0.59 -8.48 -18.40
CA VAL A 241 -0.58 -9.33 -18.65
C VAL A 241 -0.80 -10.27 -17.47
N PRO A 242 -2.01 -10.33 -16.89
CA PRO A 242 -2.31 -11.25 -15.79
C PRO A 242 -2.35 -12.70 -16.28
N ASP A 243 -1.92 -13.63 -15.42
CA ASP A 243 -1.97 -15.07 -15.68
C ASP A 243 -3.07 -15.75 -14.86
N ALA A 244 -4.13 -16.19 -15.55
CA ALA A 244 -5.25 -16.89 -14.91
C ALA A 244 -4.83 -18.21 -14.25
N GLY A 245 -3.85 -18.92 -14.82
CA GLY A 245 -3.34 -20.17 -14.24
C GLY A 245 -2.72 -19.95 -12.87
N SER A 246 -1.85 -18.95 -12.75
CA SER A 246 -1.27 -18.53 -11.46
C SER A 246 -2.32 -18.02 -10.48
N GLN A 247 -3.36 -17.31 -10.92
CA GLN A 247 -4.46 -16.88 -10.03
C GLN A 247 -5.25 -18.07 -9.46
N VAL A 248 -5.62 -19.06 -10.30
CA VAL A 248 -6.30 -20.27 -9.82
C VAL A 248 -5.43 -21.02 -8.81
N LYS A 249 -4.11 -21.12 -9.07
CA LYS A 249 -3.16 -21.73 -8.13
C LYS A 249 -3.11 -20.95 -6.81
N LEU A 250 -3.09 -19.61 -6.87
CA LEU A 250 -3.08 -18.73 -5.70
C LEU A 250 -4.32 -18.98 -4.83
N PHE A 251 -5.52 -19.01 -5.42
CA PHE A 251 -6.76 -19.24 -4.69
C PHE A 251 -6.78 -20.60 -4.02
N ARG A 252 -6.34 -21.67 -4.71
CA ARG A 252 -6.22 -23.01 -4.12
C ARG A 252 -5.24 -23.03 -2.94
N GLN A 253 -4.11 -22.33 -3.05
CA GLN A 253 -3.13 -22.24 -1.97
C GLN A 253 -3.69 -21.51 -0.75
N ALA A 254 -4.38 -20.38 -0.95
CA ALA A 254 -4.98 -19.61 0.15
C ALA A 254 -6.08 -20.41 0.86
N LEU A 255 -6.97 -21.07 0.11
CA LEU A 255 -8.02 -21.94 0.66
C LEU A 255 -7.43 -23.13 1.43
N SER A 256 -6.44 -23.80 0.85
CA SER A 256 -5.74 -24.91 1.50
C SER A 256 -5.04 -24.47 2.78
N ALA A 257 -4.43 -23.27 2.81
CA ALA A 257 -3.78 -22.75 4.00
C ALA A 257 -4.78 -22.47 5.14
N GLY A 258 -6.02 -22.15 4.82
CA GLY A 258 -7.10 -21.97 5.80
C GLY A 258 -7.93 -23.22 6.08
N GLY A 259 -7.69 -24.33 5.39
CA GLY A 259 -8.52 -25.54 5.51
C GLY A 259 -9.97 -25.33 5.03
N ILE A 260 -10.19 -24.42 4.09
CA ILE A 260 -11.52 -24.01 3.60
C ILE A 260 -11.82 -24.71 2.26
N TYR A 261 -13.02 -25.25 2.10
CA TYR A 261 -13.46 -25.77 0.80
C TYR A 261 -14.00 -24.62 -0.08
N PRO A 262 -13.83 -24.66 -1.41
CA PRO A 262 -14.34 -23.61 -2.30
C PRO A 262 -15.85 -23.32 -2.12
N MET A 263 -16.64 -24.34 -1.78
CA MET A 263 -18.08 -24.21 -1.56
C MET A 263 -18.45 -23.48 -0.26
N ASP A 264 -17.49 -23.30 0.66
CA ASP A 264 -17.70 -22.54 1.90
C ASP A 264 -17.56 -21.03 1.66
N VAL A 265 -17.04 -20.61 0.50
CA VAL A 265 -16.84 -19.20 0.15
C VAL A 265 -18.15 -18.60 -0.39
N SER A 266 -18.73 -17.68 0.38
CA SER A 266 -19.97 -17.00 0.01
C SER A 266 -19.76 -15.73 -0.82
N PHE A 267 -18.57 -15.12 -0.73
CA PHE A 267 -18.28 -13.84 -1.37
C PHE A 267 -16.80 -13.72 -1.77
N VAL A 268 -16.54 -13.02 -2.88
CA VAL A 268 -15.19 -12.72 -3.37
C VAL A 268 -15.09 -11.24 -3.69
N GLU A 269 -14.29 -10.52 -2.89
CA GLU A 269 -13.85 -9.17 -3.23
C GLU A 269 -12.69 -9.29 -4.25
N ALA A 270 -13.00 -9.07 -5.53
CA ALA A 270 -12.05 -9.26 -6.62
C ALA A 270 -11.12 -8.05 -6.81
N HIS A 271 -9.96 -8.26 -7.44
CA HIS A 271 -9.07 -7.16 -7.81
C HIS A 271 -9.74 -6.13 -8.75
N GLY A 272 -10.60 -6.59 -9.67
CA GLY A 272 -11.66 -5.78 -10.27
C GLY A 272 -11.22 -4.49 -10.98
N THR A 273 -10.07 -4.46 -11.66
CA THR A 273 -9.53 -3.20 -12.24
C THR A 273 -10.28 -2.69 -13.47
N GLY A 274 -11.30 -3.37 -13.96
CA GLY A 274 -12.13 -2.89 -15.08
C GLY A 274 -11.36 -2.85 -16.42
N LYS A 275 -10.68 -3.95 -16.76
CA LYS A 275 -10.06 -4.19 -18.06
C LYS A 275 -10.56 -5.49 -18.69
#